data_AF-A0A662L5W5-F1
#
_entry.id   AF-A0A662L5W5-F1
#
_cell.length_a   1.000
_cell.length_b   1.000
_cell.length_c   1.000
_cell.angle_alpha   90.00
_cell.angle_beta   90.00
_cell.angle_gamma   90.00
#
_symmetry.space_group_name_H-M   'P 1'
#
loop_
_entity.id
_entity.type
_entity.pdbx_description
1 polymer ?
#
loop_
_entity_poly.entity_id
_entity_poly.type
_entity_poly.pdbx_seq_one_letter_code
_entity_poly.pdbx_strand_id
1 'polypeptide(L)'
;TGHDCNVARIVEKKYGLKTPTGKIQGEKAMWADEGERKTVENTGEIFPGLYVTGMAANAVMGAPRMGPIFGGMLLSGKKVAEMILEKL
;
A
#
# COMPACT_ATOMS: atom_id res chain seq x y z
N THR A 1 -4.78 -6.89 6.57
CA THR A 1 -4.79 -5.61 5.82
C THR A 1 -3.43 -5.28 5.23
N GLY A 2 -2.31 -5.60 5.91
CA GLY A 2 -0.91 -5.63 5.41
C GLY A 2 -0.70 -6.58 4.22
N HIS A 3 0.34 -7.44 4.19
CA HIS A 3 0.67 -8.28 3.00
C HIS A 3 -0.54 -9.01 2.37
N ASP A 4 -1.44 -9.56 3.18
CA ASP A 4 -2.60 -10.30 2.68
C ASP A 4 -3.67 -9.43 2.00
N CYS A 5 -3.68 -8.12 2.29
CA CYS A 5 -4.56 -7.12 1.67
C CYS A 5 -6.08 -7.44 1.74
N ASN A 6 -6.55 -8.11 2.79
CA ASN A 6 -7.94 -8.62 2.90
C ASN A 6 -9.05 -7.60 2.55
N VAL A 7 -8.95 -6.35 3.02
CA VAL A 7 -9.95 -5.29 2.71
C VAL A 7 -9.88 -4.90 1.24
N ALA A 8 -8.67 -4.69 0.71
CA ALA A 8 -8.47 -4.39 -0.71
C ALA A 8 -8.97 -5.54 -1.60
N ARG A 9 -8.81 -6.81 -1.20
CA ARG A 9 -9.34 -7.99 -1.92
C ARG A 9 -10.85 -7.98 -2.02
N ILE A 10 -11.56 -7.53 -0.99
CA ILE A 10 -13.02 -7.44 -1.01
C ILE A 10 -13.47 -6.39 -2.04
N VAL A 11 -12.79 -5.24 -2.06
CA VAL A 11 -13.10 -4.16 -3.02
C VAL A 11 -12.70 -4.56 -4.44
N GLU A 12 -11.52 -5.13 -4.63
CA GLU A 12 -11.04 -5.68 -5.90
C GLU A 12 -12.08 -6.61 -6.55
N LYS A 13 -12.64 -7.56 -5.79
CA LYS A 13 -13.63 -8.52 -6.30
C LYS A 13 -14.93 -7.87 -6.78
N LYS A 14 -15.29 -6.71 -6.24
CA LYS A 14 -16.58 -6.05 -6.53
C LYS A 14 -16.46 -4.91 -7.55
N TYR A 15 -15.38 -4.13 -7.49
CA TYR A 15 -15.28 -2.86 -8.20
C TYR A 15 -13.91 -2.61 -8.86
N GLY A 16 -12.90 -3.43 -8.54
CA GLY A 16 -11.51 -3.16 -8.94
C GLY A 16 -10.81 -2.10 -8.06
N LEU A 17 -9.51 -1.93 -8.29
CA LEU A 17 -8.63 -1.01 -7.55
C LEU A 17 -7.94 -0.01 -8.49
N LYS A 18 -7.45 1.12 -7.94
CA LYS A 18 -6.60 2.10 -8.63
C LYS A 18 -5.15 1.59 -8.78
N THR A 19 -4.99 0.44 -9.43
CA THR A 19 -3.70 -0.17 -9.77
C THR A 19 -3.60 -0.35 -11.28
N PRO A 20 -2.40 -0.57 -11.85
CA PRO A 20 -2.25 -0.71 -13.31
C PRO A 20 -3.13 -1.79 -13.94
N THR A 21 -3.45 -2.87 -13.20
CA THR A 21 -4.28 -3.97 -13.72
C THR A 21 -5.69 -4.01 -13.10
N GLY A 22 -6.06 -3.03 -12.28
CA GLY A 22 -7.32 -3.05 -11.52
C GLY A 22 -7.34 -4.08 -10.38
N LYS A 23 -6.24 -4.79 -10.15
CA LYS A 23 -6.07 -5.91 -9.22
C LYS A 23 -4.89 -5.71 -8.29
N ILE A 24 -4.84 -6.47 -7.21
CA ILE A 24 -3.67 -6.53 -6.31
C ILE A 24 -2.50 -7.15 -7.09
N GLN A 25 -1.39 -6.42 -7.18
CA GLN A 25 -0.21 -6.89 -7.94
C GLN A 25 0.55 -8.01 -7.23
N GLY A 26 0.49 -8.04 -5.89
CA GLY A 26 1.22 -8.99 -5.05
C GLY A 26 2.61 -8.51 -4.67
N GLU A 27 3.02 -8.86 -3.45
CA GLU A 27 4.36 -8.56 -2.94
C GLU A 27 5.45 -9.34 -3.70
N LYS A 28 6.61 -8.71 -3.89
CA LYS A 28 7.80 -9.32 -4.51
C LYS A 28 8.83 -9.77 -3.47
N ALA A 29 9.86 -10.48 -3.95
CA ALA A 29 11.00 -10.90 -3.13
C ALA A 29 11.64 -9.75 -2.36
N MET A 30 12.38 -10.07 -1.30
CA MET A 30 12.95 -9.08 -0.40
C MET A 30 14.00 -8.23 -1.09
N TRP A 31 13.84 -6.91 -0.98
CA TRP A 31 14.83 -5.90 -1.30
C TRP A 31 14.60 -4.74 -0.33
N ALA A 32 15.43 -4.65 0.71
CA ALA A 32 15.25 -3.74 1.84
C ALA A 32 15.06 -2.29 1.39
N ASP A 33 16.05 -1.73 0.69
CA ASP A 33 16.07 -0.32 0.30
C ASP A 33 14.89 0.04 -0.61
N GLU A 34 14.66 -0.76 -1.65
CA GLU A 34 13.55 -0.52 -2.57
C GLU A 34 12.19 -0.74 -1.91
N GLY A 35 12.06 -1.77 -1.07
CA GLY A 35 10.85 -2.05 -0.32
C GLY A 35 10.48 -0.90 0.61
N GLU A 36 11.45 -0.32 1.32
CA GLU A 36 11.22 0.80 2.23
C GLU A 36 10.79 2.05 1.45
N ARG A 37 11.54 2.43 0.41
CA ARG A 37 11.23 3.58 -0.43
C ARG A 37 9.86 3.45 -1.08
N LYS A 38 9.58 2.28 -1.68
CA LYS A 38 8.31 2.00 -2.35
C LYS A 38 7.13 1.99 -1.40
N THR A 39 7.33 1.63 -0.13
CA THR A 39 6.24 1.64 0.87
C THR A 39 5.64 3.04 1.01
N VAL A 40 6.49 4.06 1.09
CA VAL A 40 6.05 5.45 1.20
C VAL A 40 5.48 5.94 -0.13
N GLU A 41 6.12 5.62 -1.26
CA GLU A 41 5.65 6.03 -2.60
C GLU A 41 4.26 5.46 -2.91
N ASN A 42 4.05 4.17 -2.68
CA ASN A 42 2.82 3.42 -2.98
C ASN A 42 1.66 3.72 -2.03
N THR A 43 1.94 4.37 -0.90
CA THR A 43 0.91 4.78 0.07
C THR A 43 -0.01 5.81 -0.55
N GLY A 44 -1.32 5.56 -0.48
CA GLY A 44 -2.32 6.43 -1.07
C GLY A 44 -3.70 5.78 -1.19
N GLU A 45 -4.59 6.45 -1.91
CA GLU A 45 -5.96 6.02 -2.14
C GLU A 45 -6.03 4.97 -3.26
N ILE A 46 -6.52 3.77 -2.94
CA ILE A 46 -6.62 2.64 -3.90
C ILE A 46 -8.04 2.42 -4.42
N PHE A 47 -9.03 3.09 -3.83
CA PHE A 47 -10.42 3.14 -4.28
C PHE A 47 -11.05 4.37 -3.60
N PRO A 48 -12.07 5.05 -4.17
CA PRO A 48 -12.66 6.24 -3.53
C PRO A 48 -13.02 6.01 -2.05
N GLY A 49 -12.36 6.75 -1.15
CA GLY A 49 -12.52 6.63 0.30
C GLY A 49 -11.73 5.49 0.97
N LEU A 50 -10.99 4.67 0.22
CA LEU A 50 -10.17 3.58 0.74
C LEU A 50 -8.68 3.83 0.47
N TYR A 51 -7.91 3.94 1.55
CA TYR A 51 -6.47 4.19 1.51
C TYR A 51 -5.68 2.98 2.01
N VAL A 52 -4.44 2.87 1.54
CA VAL A 52 -3.46 1.88 2.02
C VAL A 52 -2.18 2.56 2.46
N THR A 53 -1.54 1.92 3.44
CA THR A 53 -0.28 2.34 4.04
C THR A 53 0.51 1.11 4.51
N GLY A 54 1.78 1.30 4.85
CA GLY A 54 2.69 0.22 5.23
C GLY A 54 2.77 -0.90 4.20
N MET A 55 2.94 -2.13 4.67
CA MET A 55 3.08 -3.29 3.78
C MET A 55 1.89 -3.57 2.85
N ALA A 56 0.70 -3.10 3.21
CA ALA A 56 -0.46 -3.18 2.33
C ALA A 56 -0.22 -2.43 1.02
N ALA A 57 0.44 -1.26 1.09
CA ALA A 57 0.74 -0.45 -0.07
C ALA A 57 1.64 -1.21 -1.06
N ASN A 58 2.67 -1.90 -0.56
CA ASN A 58 3.57 -2.69 -1.40
C ASN A 58 2.90 -3.91 -2.02
N ALA A 59 2.08 -4.63 -1.26
CA ALA A 59 1.35 -5.78 -1.81
C ALA A 59 0.30 -5.36 -2.84
N VAL A 60 -0.42 -4.24 -2.63
CA VAL A 60 -1.39 -3.73 -3.61
C VAL A 60 -0.70 -3.26 -4.89
N MET A 61 0.42 -2.53 -4.78
CA MET A 61 1.10 -1.87 -5.91
C MET A 61 2.24 -2.69 -6.54
N GLY A 62 2.63 -3.82 -5.97
CA GLY A 62 3.58 -4.75 -6.62
C GLY A 62 5.04 -4.48 -6.32
N ALA A 63 5.36 -4.15 -5.06
CA ALA A 63 6.70 -3.80 -4.62
C ALA A 63 7.36 -4.88 -3.74
N PRO A 64 8.70 -4.84 -3.60
CA PRO A 64 9.45 -5.72 -2.70
C PRO A 64 9.04 -5.58 -1.22
N ARG A 65 9.23 -6.66 -0.46
CA ARG A 65 9.26 -6.58 1.01
C ARG A 65 10.58 -6.02 1.52
N MET A 66 10.57 -5.32 2.66
CA MET A 66 11.79 -4.73 3.23
C MET A 66 12.44 -5.53 4.37
N GLY A 67 11.76 -6.53 4.93
CA GLY A 67 12.27 -7.25 6.11
C GLY A 67 12.10 -6.45 7.41
N PRO A 68 12.96 -6.66 8.43
CA PRO A 68 12.79 -6.08 9.76
C PRO A 68 13.28 -4.62 9.85
N ILE A 69 12.82 -3.76 8.94
CA ILE A 69 13.11 -2.31 8.89
C ILE A 69 11.78 -1.56 8.85
N PHE A 70 11.62 -0.54 9.70
CA PHE A 70 10.31 0.07 9.99
C PHE A 70 10.19 1.56 9.65
N GLY A 71 11.23 2.21 9.10
CA GLY A 71 11.21 3.63 8.74
C GLY A 71 10.06 3.96 7.77
N GLY A 72 10.01 3.26 6.64
CA GLY A 72 8.93 3.36 5.66
C GLY A 72 7.53 3.07 6.22
N MET A 73 7.38 2.24 7.27
CA MET A 73 6.09 1.99 7.93
C MET A 73 5.57 3.24 8.62
N LEU A 74 6.43 3.93 9.38
CA LEU A 74 6.04 5.15 10.09
C LEU A 74 5.77 6.30 9.11
N LEU A 75 6.63 6.47 8.12
CA LEU A 75 6.50 7.53 7.11
C LEU A 75 5.26 7.33 6.22
N SER A 76 4.94 6.10 5.84
CA SER A 76 3.70 5.81 5.13
C SER A 76 2.46 6.08 5.99
N GLY A 77 2.49 5.77 7.29
CA GLY A 77 1.39 6.08 8.21
C GLY A 77 1.14 7.58 8.32
N LYS A 78 2.22 8.37 8.46
CA LYS A 78 2.15 9.83 8.47
C LYS A 78 1.56 10.37 7.16
N LYS A 79 2.09 9.93 6.01
CA LYS A 79 1.63 10.37 4.69
C LYS A 79 0.13 10.14 4.48
N VAL A 80 -0.39 8.97 4.85
CA VAL A 80 -1.83 8.68 4.67
C VAL A 80 -2.70 9.51 5.61
N ALA A 81 -2.23 9.79 6.83
CA ALA A 81 -2.94 10.65 7.77
C ALA A 81 -3.04 12.09 7.24
N GLU A 82 -1.94 12.64 6.71
CA GLU A 82 -1.93 13.97 6.06
C GLU A 82 -2.88 14.02 4.87
N MET A 83 -2.86 13.02 3.98
CA MET A 83 -3.78 12.94 2.84
C MET A 83 -5.25 12.89 3.23
N ILE A 84 -5.58 12.22 4.35
CA ILE A 84 -6.96 12.16 4.85
C ILE A 84 -7.35 13.50 5.48
N LEU A 85 -6.46 14.11 6.27
CA LEU A 85 -6.69 15.41 6.91
C LEU A 85 -6.95 16.53 5.88
N GLU A 86 -6.23 16.53 4.75
CA GLU A 86 -6.44 17.50 3.66
C GLU A 86 -7.82 17.39 2.97
N LYS A 87 -8.54 16.27 3.17
CA LYS A 87 -9.83 16.00 2.55
C LYS A 87 -11.02 16.08 3.52
N LEU A 88 -10.78 16.41 4.78
CA LEU A 88 -11.80 16.70 5.79
C LEU A 88 -12.25 18.16 5.70
#